data_AF-U5QDG1-F1
#
_entry.id   AF-U5QDG1-F1
#
_cell.length_a   1.000
_cell.length_b   1.000
_cell.length_c   1.000
_cell.angle_alpha   90.00
_cell.angle_beta   90.00
_cell.angle_gamma   90.00
#
_symmetry.space_group_name_H-M   'P 1'
#
loop_
_entity.id
_entity.type
_entity.pdbx_description
1 polymer ?
#
loop_
_entity_poly.entity_id
_entity_poly.type
_entity_poly.pdbx_seq_one_letter_code
_entity_poly.pdbx_strand_id
1 'polypeptide(L)'
;MSEKNRQTAAILAMLLGSLGAHKFYLGRPVAGVFYMLFFWTGLPGLIAFAEGLIYLFQSDAEFGKKFNPQLAYEQPKFLGDPIDTLRRLEALRQEGLISDEEFEEKRRKLIERIG
;
A
#
# COMPACT_ATOMS: atom_id res chain seq x y z
N MET A 1 -9.61 -8.10 -2.98
CA MET A 1 -8.76 -7.55 -4.06
C MET A 1 -7.41 -8.24 -3.97
N SER A 2 -6.92 -8.84 -5.05
CA SER A 2 -5.57 -9.43 -5.07
C SER A 2 -4.49 -8.35 -4.95
N GLU A 3 -3.41 -8.66 -4.25
CA GLU A 3 -2.17 -7.89 -4.30
C GLU A 3 -1.63 -7.86 -5.73
N LYS A 4 -1.11 -6.70 -6.15
CA LYS A 4 -0.45 -6.54 -7.44
C LYS A 4 1.05 -6.73 -7.20
N ASN A 5 1.65 -7.58 -8.02
CA ASN A 5 3.06 -7.89 -8.05
C ASN A 5 3.79 -6.95 -9.01
N ARG A 6 4.87 -6.32 -8.53
CA ARG A 6 5.71 -5.41 -9.29
C ARG A 6 6.33 -6.07 -10.53
N GLN A 7 6.86 -7.28 -10.38
CA GLN A 7 7.51 -8.00 -11.48
C GLN A 7 6.51 -8.32 -12.59
N THR A 8 5.31 -8.77 -12.23
CA THR A 8 4.23 -9.01 -13.20
C THR A 8 3.87 -7.73 -13.95
N ALA A 9 3.74 -6.59 -13.25
CA ALA A 9 3.47 -5.31 -13.90
C ALA A 9 4.59 -4.89 -14.87
N ALA A 10 5.85 -5.11 -14.51
CA ALA A 10 7.00 -4.81 -15.37
C ALA A 10 7.04 -5.70 -16.62
N ILE A 11 6.83 -7.01 -16.46
CA ILE A 11 6.77 -7.97 -17.57
C ILE A 11 5.61 -7.63 -18.53
N LEU A 12 4.42 -7.34 -17.98
CA LEU A 12 3.27 -6.92 -18.77
C LEU A 12 3.54 -5.62 -19.53
N ALA A 13 4.25 -4.67 -18.92
CA ALA A 13 4.60 -3.41 -19.56
C ALA A 13 5.63 -3.60 -20.69
N MET A 14 6.56 -4.54 -20.57
CA MET A 14 7.55 -4.84 -21.60
C MET A 14 6.98 -5.66 -22.77
N LEU A 15 6.14 -6.65 -22.50
CA LEU A 15 5.64 -7.58 -23.52
C LEU A 15 4.31 -7.11 -24.15
N LEU A 16 3.39 -6.62 -23.34
CA LEU A 16 2.03 -6.22 -23.76
C LEU A 16 1.77 -4.72 -23.48
N GLY A 17 2.85 -3.93 -23.44
CA GLY A 17 2.83 -2.53 -23.11
C GLY A 17 2.05 -1.66 -24.09
N SER A 18 2.22 -1.90 -25.39
CA SER A 18 1.53 -1.16 -26.45
C SER A 18 0.01 -1.29 -26.38
N LEU A 19 -0.49 -2.43 -25.88
CA LEU A 19 -1.92 -2.69 -25.67
C LEU A 19 -2.43 -2.18 -24.32
N GLY A 20 -1.53 -1.75 -23.42
CA GLY A 20 -1.87 -1.24 -22.09
C GLY A 20 -2.21 -2.32 -21.06
N ALA A 21 -1.80 -3.58 -21.26
CA ALA A 21 -2.14 -4.69 -20.37
C ALA A 21 -1.71 -4.45 -18.91
N HIS A 22 -0.54 -3.84 -18.69
CA HIS A 22 -0.07 -3.45 -17.37
C HIS A 22 -0.98 -2.42 -16.69
N LYS A 23 -1.64 -1.53 -17.44
CA LYS A 23 -2.59 -0.56 -16.86
C LYS A 23 -3.84 -1.24 -16.33
N PHE A 24 -4.36 -2.23 -17.05
CA PHE A 24 -5.49 -3.03 -16.59
C PHE A 24 -5.12 -3.84 -15.34
N TYR A 25 -3.94 -4.46 -15.33
CA TYR A 25 -3.42 -5.16 -14.16
C TYR A 25 -3.31 -4.25 -12.92
N LEU A 26 -2.87 -3.01 -13.11
CA LEU A 26 -2.73 -2.01 -12.04
C LEU A 26 -4.07 -1.34 -11.63
N GLY A 27 -5.20 -1.79 -12.17
CA GLY A 27 -6.52 -1.23 -11.84
C GLY A 27 -6.78 0.15 -12.43
N ARG A 28 -6.13 0.50 -13.55
CA ARG A 28 -6.29 1.77 -14.27
C ARG A 28 -6.91 1.56 -15.65
N PRO A 29 -8.18 1.15 -15.75
CA PRO A 29 -8.80 0.73 -17.00
C PRO A 29 -8.90 1.86 -18.03
N VAL A 30 -9.19 3.09 -17.61
CA VAL A 30 -9.25 4.25 -18.50
C VAL A 30 -7.92 4.47 -19.23
N ALA A 31 -6.80 4.39 -18.51
CA ALA A 31 -5.47 4.47 -19.11
C ALA A 31 -5.19 3.29 -20.06
N GLY A 32 -5.63 2.08 -19.71
CA GLY A 32 -5.53 0.91 -20.58
C GLY A 32 -6.30 1.08 -21.90
N VAL A 33 -7.51 1.64 -21.85
CA VAL A 33 -8.31 1.94 -23.04
C VAL A 33 -7.61 2.98 -23.93
N PHE A 34 -7.03 4.03 -23.35
CA PHE A 34 -6.23 4.98 -24.13
C PHE A 34 -5.07 4.29 -24.86
N TYR A 35 -4.33 3.40 -24.19
CA TYR A 35 -3.25 2.66 -24.84
C TYR A 35 -3.78 1.79 -25.98
N MET A 36 -4.92 1.12 -25.78
CA MET A 36 -5.58 0.31 -26.80
C MET A 36 -6.16 1.11 -27.98
N LEU A 37 -6.48 2.39 -27.81
CA LEU A 37 -6.90 3.26 -28.92
C LEU A 37 -5.72 3.81 -29.72
N PHE A 38 -4.58 4.01 -29.06
CA PHE A 38 -3.39 4.61 -29.65
C PHE A 38 -2.28 3.60 -29.98
N PHE A 39 -2.47 2.29 -29.80
CA PHE A 39 -1.41 1.28 -29.95
C PHE A 39 -0.73 1.33 -31.34
N TRP A 40 -1.49 1.65 -32.38
CA TRP A 40 -1.03 1.75 -33.77
C TRP A 40 -0.07 2.92 -34.01
N THR A 41 -0.04 3.91 -33.11
CA THR A 41 0.89 5.05 -33.20
C THR A 41 2.31 4.67 -32.75
N GLY A 42 2.50 3.50 -32.12
CA GLY A 42 3.77 3.07 -31.53
C GLY A 42 4.16 3.82 -30.24
N LEU A 43 3.56 4.99 -29.98
CA LEU A 43 3.84 5.81 -28.82
C LEU A 43 3.50 5.12 -27.48
N PRO A 44 2.34 4.43 -27.33
CA PRO A 44 2.05 3.69 -26.10
C PRO A 44 3.09 2.60 -25.79
N GLY A 45 3.72 2.01 -26.82
CA GLY A 45 4.78 1.03 -26.65
C GLY A 45 6.03 1.62 -26.01
N LEU A 46 6.50 2.79 -26.48
CA LEU A 46 7.66 3.48 -25.90
C LEU A 46 7.40 3.92 -24.46
N ILE A 47 6.22 4.47 -24.18
CA ILE A 47 5.84 4.88 -22.83
C ILE A 47 5.75 3.65 -21.92
N ALA A 48 5.13 2.56 -22.37
CA ALA A 48 5.04 1.33 -21.59
C ALA A 48 6.41 0.71 -21.31
N PHE A 49 7.33 0.76 -22.27
CA PHE A 49 8.69 0.28 -22.07
C PHE A 49 9.42 1.08 -20.98
N ALA A 50 9.35 2.41 -21.02
CA ALA A 50 9.90 3.28 -19.97
C ALA A 50 9.27 2.99 -18.60
N GLU A 51 7.94 2.81 -18.55
CA GLU A 51 7.25 2.40 -17.32
C GLU A 51 7.67 1.03 -16.82
N GLY A 52 7.90 0.06 -17.72
CA GLY A 52 8.42 -1.26 -17.39
C GLY A 52 9.80 -1.19 -16.73
N LEU A 53 10.70 -0.35 -17.25
CA LEU A 53 12.00 -0.10 -16.62
C LEU A 53 11.85 0.56 -15.24
N ILE A 54 11.01 1.58 -15.11
CA ILE A 54 10.71 2.21 -13.82
C ILE A 54 10.20 1.15 -12.85
N TYR A 55 9.33 0.23 -13.30
CA TYR A 55 8.81 -0.81 -12.43
C TYR A 55 9.85 -1.85 -12.03
N LEU A 56 10.81 -2.13 -12.90
CA LEU A 56 11.90 -3.06 -12.63
C LEU A 56 12.90 -2.49 -11.62
N PHE A 57 13.15 -1.17 -11.65
CA PHE A 57 14.12 -0.50 -10.78
C PHE A 57 13.53 0.07 -9.48
N GLN A 58 12.22 0.32 -9.40
CA GLN A 58 11.59 0.74 -8.15
C GLN A 58 11.56 -0.40 -7.12
N SER A 59 11.53 -0.07 -5.83
CA SER A 59 11.39 -1.05 -4.76
C SER A 59 9.96 -1.61 -4.66
N ASP A 60 9.81 -2.82 -4.10
CA ASP A 60 8.50 -3.42 -3.84
C ASP A 60 7.65 -2.58 -2.88
N ALA A 61 8.29 -1.92 -1.90
CA ALA A 61 7.61 -1.03 -0.95
C ALA A 61 7.02 0.21 -1.65
N GLU A 62 7.78 0.87 -2.53
CA GLU A 62 7.30 2.03 -3.29
C GLU A 62 6.19 1.64 -4.26
N PHE A 63 6.32 0.50 -4.93
CA PHE A 63 5.27 -0.04 -5.79
C PHE A 63 4.00 -0.34 -5.00
N GLY A 64 4.15 -1.02 -3.86
CA GLY A 64 3.05 -1.36 -2.95
C GLY A 64 2.30 -0.13 -2.48
N LYS A 65 3.01 0.93 -2.06
CA LYS A 65 2.39 2.20 -1.67
C LYS A 65 1.56 2.83 -2.79
N LYS A 66 2.02 2.72 -4.04
CA LYS A 66 1.38 3.36 -5.20
C LYS A 66 0.20 2.56 -5.77
N PHE A 67 0.27 1.22 -5.76
CA PHE A 67 -0.68 0.35 -6.47
C PHE A 67 -1.43 -0.64 -5.56
N ASN A 68 -0.98 -0.80 -4.32
CA ASN A 68 -1.64 -1.55 -3.27
C ASN A 68 -1.93 -0.66 -2.03
N PRO A 69 -2.57 0.52 -2.18
CA PRO A 69 -2.81 1.41 -1.04
C PRO A 69 -3.63 0.77 0.08
N GLN A 70 -4.48 -0.21 -0.24
CA GLN A 70 -5.21 -1.01 0.75
C GLN A 70 -4.33 -1.93 1.60
N LEU A 71 -3.15 -2.31 1.11
CA LEU A 71 -2.14 -3.07 1.86
C LEU A 71 -1.17 -2.13 2.58
N ALA A 72 -1.07 -0.88 2.11
CA ALA A 72 -0.40 0.21 2.80
C ALA A 72 -1.22 0.73 4.00
N TYR A 73 -1.97 -0.16 4.68
CA TYR A 73 -2.41 0.08 6.04
C TYR A 73 -1.15 0.19 6.89
N GLU A 74 -0.60 1.40 7.00
CA GLU A 74 0.19 1.77 8.15
C GLU A 74 -0.71 1.48 9.34
N GLN A 75 -0.39 0.43 10.11
CA GLN A 75 -1.00 0.29 11.42
C GLN A 75 -0.89 1.66 12.08
N PRO A 76 -1.99 2.26 12.56
CA PRO A 76 -1.87 3.51 13.28
C PRO A 76 -0.79 3.29 14.34
N LYS A 77 0.09 4.26 14.60
CA LYS A 77 1.14 4.14 15.63
C LYS A 77 0.59 3.69 17.01
N PHE A 78 -0.73 3.70 17.16
CA PHE A 78 -1.52 3.18 18.26
C PHE A 78 -1.82 1.65 18.23
N LEU A 79 -1.57 0.90 17.15
CA LEU A 79 -1.90 -0.54 17.06
C LEU A 79 -0.70 -1.44 16.72
N GLY A 80 0.43 -0.85 16.29
CA GLY A 80 1.62 -1.61 15.88
C GLY A 80 2.51 -2.08 17.05
N ASP A 81 2.57 -1.31 18.15
CA ASP A 81 3.29 -1.69 19.36
C ASP A 81 2.36 -1.55 20.59
N PRO A 82 1.86 -2.67 21.13
CA PRO A 82 1.09 -2.67 22.36
C PRO A 82 1.83 -2.03 23.55
N ILE A 83 3.16 -2.02 23.55
CA ILE A 83 3.97 -1.35 24.57
C ILE A 83 3.88 0.18 24.45
N ASP A 84 3.81 0.73 23.24
CA ASP A 84 3.68 2.17 23.03
C ASP A 84 2.30 2.70 23.45
N THR A 85 1.25 1.91 23.29
CA THR A 85 -0.08 2.27 23.83
C THR A 85 -0.10 2.24 25.35
N LEU A 86 0.52 1.24 25.99
CA LEU A 86 0.68 1.20 27.43
C LEU A 86 1.45 2.42 27.96
N ARG A 87 2.56 2.81 27.30
CA ARG A 87 3.31 4.02 27.65
C ARG A 87 2.47 5.29 27.59
N ARG A 88 1.62 5.43 26.57
CA ARG A 88 0.72 6.60 26.43
C ARG A 88 -0.41 6.59 27.46
N LEU A 89 -1.01 5.43 27.71
CA LEU A 89 -2.02 5.29 28.76
C LEU A 89 -1.43 5.66 30.13
N GLU A 90 -0.19 5.26 30.39
CA GLU A 90 0.50 5.60 31.64
C GLU A 90 0.82 7.10 31.74
N ALA A 91 1.21 7.74 30.63
CA ALA A 91 1.42 9.19 30.57
C ALA A 91 0.11 9.97 30.84
N LEU A 92 -1.02 9.57 30.24
CA LEU A 92 -2.32 10.21 30.47
C LEU A 92 -2.78 10.08 31.93
N ARG A 93 -2.49 8.94 32.57
CA ARG A 93 -2.75 8.73 34.00
C ARG A 93 -1.88 9.66 34.84
N GLN A 94 -0.58 9.78 34.53
CA GLN A 94 0.34 10.67 35.24
C GLN A 94 -0.04 12.15 35.08
N GLU A 95 -0.62 12.53 33.94
CA GLU A 95 -1.16 13.87 33.69
C GLU A 95 -2.53 14.12 34.37
N GLY A 96 -3.14 13.10 34.99
CA GLY A 96 -4.46 13.20 35.62
C GLY A 96 -5.62 13.34 34.63
N LEU A 97 -5.39 13.04 33.34
CA LEU A 97 -6.39 13.14 32.27
C LEU A 97 -7.34 11.94 32.22
N ILE A 98 -6.93 10.81 32.82
CA ILE A 98 -7.75 9.60 32.97
C ILE A 98 -7.64 9.09 34.41
N SER A 99 -8.69 8.43 34.90
CA SER A 99 -8.70 7.82 36.23
C SER A 99 -7.94 6.49 36.27
N ASP A 100 -7.53 6.05 37.46
CA ASP A 100 -6.88 4.75 37.65
C ASP A 100 -7.80 3.58 37.20
N GLU A 101 -9.10 3.71 37.40
CA GLU A 101 -10.09 2.71 36.97
C GLU A 101 -10.17 2.62 35.45
N GLU A 102 -10.24 3.77 34.75
CA GLU A 102 -10.28 3.82 33.28
C GLU A 102 -8.98 3.29 32.65
N PHE A 103 -7.84 3.52 33.33
CA PHE A 103 -6.54 3.00 32.91
C PHE A 103 -6.47 1.47 33.01
N GLU A 104 -6.89 0.89 34.14
CA GLU A 104 -6.85 -0.56 34.36
C GLU A 104 -7.77 -1.32 33.39
N GLU A 105 -8.95 -0.77 33.07
CA GLU A 105 -9.84 -1.37 32.07
C GLU A 105 -9.21 -1.41 30.68
N LYS A 106 -8.59 -0.30 30.24
CA LYS A 106 -7.93 -0.21 28.93
C LYS A 106 -6.67 -1.07 28.86
N ARG A 107 -5.89 -1.12 29.93
CA ARG A 107 -4.69 -1.97 30.06
C ARG A 107 -5.03 -3.45 29.98
N ARG A 108 -6.10 -3.92 30.64
CA ARG A 108 -6.56 -5.31 30.54
C ARG A 108 -6.92 -5.71 29.11
N LYS A 109 -7.73 -4.89 28.42
CA LYS A 109 -8.13 -5.16 27.03
C LYS A 109 -6.93 -5.24 26.09
N LEU A 110 -5.86 -4.48 26.36
CA LEU A 110 -4.62 -4.55 25.59
C LEU A 110 -3.85 -5.84 25.86
N ILE A 111 -3.70 -6.25 27.13
CA ILE A 111 -2.97 -7.47 27.50
C ILE A 111 -3.65 -8.72 26.89
N GLU A 112 -4.98 -8.78 26.89
CA GLU A 112 -5.76 -9.87 26.28
C GLU A 112 -5.56 -9.99 24.77
N ARG A 113 -5.24 -8.88 24.09
CA ARG A 113 -5.01 -8.87 22.64
C ARG A 113 -3.58 -9.27 22.24
N ILE A 114 -2.65 -9.30 23.20
CA ILE A 114 -1.24 -9.65 23.01
C ILE A 114 -0.97 -11.10 23.42
N GLY A 115 -1.63 -11.58 24.49
CA GLY A 115 -1.57 -12.97 24.96
C GLY A 115 -2.42 -13.90 24.12
#